data_AF-A0A941YAU2-F1
#
_entry.id   AF-A0A941YAU2-F1
#
_cell.length_a   1.000
_cell.length_b   1.000
_cell.length_c   1.000
_cell.angle_alpha   90.00
_cell.angle_beta   90.00
_cell.angle_gamma   90.00
#
_symmetry.space_group_name_H-M   'P 1'
#
loop_
_entity.id
_entity.type
_entity.pdbx_description
1 polymer ?
#
loop_
_entity_poly.entity_id
_entity_poly.type
_entity_poly.pdbx_seq_one_letter_code
_entity_poly.pdbx_strand_id
1 'polypeptide(L)'
;MIGLLFVTIAGLKVRERQEISNGGYGSLRDLFASRDTQVDIAEGDYYEGISDLLKTKYVDPIKDDQKLLTGAIRGMVTGLNDADSQFYNPNEFKAYKDARAGEYTGVGVWLDYKMVKNQIKVAGVDDDLELPRLMVVSVAPGSSADKAGVKVGDLVSEVDDHWVVNSEDILKYRKAQSDYLNKKIDFKTINDMRKQIKMKLDKSMSAVHAKEHLITGTTGSIKVTFERGDKTIDTNLEKGTYDIPSLKEENGSFVLLFTSGAPEALKSYISGKSNVTIDLRHNVLGDFETMRKCLSVIAPAGAYGYFENHNSSTPIILKTDTGNAKPPKIKLLVDPSTRDAAEVFALALSAKGYASLSGTEMGNSRKHHEICQLADGSGYTLATGLFKTGTPKPSDDKLAANDGAKSPLNDNIAAKAGAAQ
;
A
#
# COMPACT_ATOMS: atom_id res chain seq x y z
N MET A 1 20.21 -39.56 -12.53
CA MET A 1 19.88 -39.34 -11.10
C MET A 1 19.90 -37.84 -10.85
N ILE A 2 18.70 -37.23 -10.76
CA ILE A 2 18.51 -35.79 -10.65
C ILE A 2 18.47 -35.44 -9.16
N GLY A 3 19.46 -34.69 -8.70
CA GLY A 3 19.48 -34.13 -7.34
C GLY A 3 18.66 -32.84 -7.29
N LEU A 4 17.55 -32.87 -6.55
CA LEU A 4 16.85 -31.66 -6.11
C LEU A 4 17.79 -30.85 -5.20
N LEU A 5 18.17 -29.65 -5.64
CA LEU A 5 18.91 -28.71 -4.81
C LEU A 5 17.90 -27.76 -4.15
N PHE A 6 17.55 -28.03 -2.89
CA PHE A 6 16.93 -27.05 -2.02
C PHE A 6 17.96 -25.95 -1.72
N VAL A 7 17.67 -24.71 -2.10
CA VAL A 7 18.47 -23.55 -1.69
C VAL A 7 17.82 -22.97 -0.45
N THR A 8 18.37 -23.31 0.71
CA THR A 8 18.06 -22.70 2.00
C THR A 8 18.77 -21.35 2.08
N ILE A 9 18.01 -20.28 2.32
CA ILE A 9 18.55 -18.95 2.67
C ILE A 9 18.88 -18.94 4.16
N ALA A 10 19.91 -18.16 4.49
CA ALA A 10 20.40 -17.75 5.82
C ALA A 10 21.48 -18.64 6.45
N GLY A 11 22.59 -18.00 6.78
CA GLY A 11 23.75 -18.61 7.42
C GLY A 11 23.39 -19.28 8.75
N LEU A 12 23.73 -20.56 8.84
CA LEU A 12 23.77 -21.32 10.06
C LEU A 12 24.96 -22.26 9.95
N LYS A 13 25.89 -22.18 10.91
CA LYS A 13 26.92 -23.21 11.12
C LYS A 13 26.20 -24.55 11.21
N VAL A 14 26.55 -25.49 10.33
CA VAL A 14 26.09 -26.87 10.39
C VAL A 14 26.55 -27.45 11.74
N ARG A 15 25.63 -27.57 12.69
CA ARG A 15 25.81 -28.36 13.91
C ARG A 15 25.05 -29.66 13.71
N GLU A 16 25.69 -30.77 14.09
CA GLU A 16 25.09 -32.10 14.04
C GLU A 16 23.73 -32.12 14.77
N ARG A 17 22.75 -32.67 14.08
CA ARG A 17 21.37 -32.85 14.56
C ARG A 17 21.36 -34.08 15.46
N GLN A 18 21.22 -33.91 16.78
CA GLN A 18 20.74 -35.00 17.63
C GLN A 18 19.23 -34.85 17.78
N GLU A 19 18.47 -35.74 17.13
CA GLU A 19 17.05 -35.89 17.41
C GLU A 19 16.88 -36.62 18.74
N ILE A 20 16.67 -35.86 19.82
CA ILE A 20 16.30 -36.41 21.11
C ILE A 20 14.78 -36.66 21.09
N SER A 21 14.40 -37.81 20.53
CA SER A 21 13.08 -38.40 20.73
C SER A 21 13.02 -39.05 22.11
N ASN A 22 12.69 -38.29 23.15
CA ASN A 22 11.97 -38.70 24.36
C ASN A 22 12.18 -37.67 25.49
N GLY A 23 11.29 -36.69 25.58
CA GLY A 23 11.16 -35.80 26.72
C GLY A 23 9.75 -35.23 26.75
N GLY A 24 9.04 -35.35 27.87
CA GLY A 24 7.59 -35.18 27.98
C GLY A 24 7.03 -33.89 27.39
N TYR A 25 6.23 -34.04 26.33
CA TYR A 25 5.41 -32.99 25.72
C TYR A 25 4.01 -32.99 26.37
N GLY A 26 3.91 -32.54 27.61
CA GLY A 26 2.67 -32.60 28.39
C GLY A 26 1.58 -31.59 28.01
N SER A 27 1.92 -30.47 27.37
CA SER A 27 0.95 -29.45 26.89
C SER A 27 1.16 -29.01 25.43
N LEU A 28 2.28 -29.39 24.83
CA LEU A 28 2.65 -29.01 23.45
C LEU A 28 2.22 -30.05 22.42
N ARG A 29 1.77 -31.23 22.85
CA ARG A 29 1.36 -32.33 21.98
C ARG A 29 0.16 -32.00 21.12
N ASP A 30 -0.67 -31.06 21.57
CA ASP A 30 -1.91 -30.68 20.89
C ASP A 30 -1.69 -29.56 19.85
N LEU A 31 -0.56 -28.83 19.89
CA LEU A 31 -0.21 -27.80 18.89
C LEU A 31 0.43 -28.35 17.61
N PHE A 32 0.89 -29.61 17.64
CA PHE A 32 1.52 -30.26 16.50
C PHE A 32 0.59 -31.35 15.97
N ALA A 33 0.45 -31.41 14.65
CA ALA A 33 -0.35 -32.44 14.00
C ALA A 33 0.12 -33.85 14.44
N SER A 34 -0.67 -34.50 15.30
CA SER A 34 -0.75 -35.95 15.36
C SER A 34 -1.22 -36.43 13.99
N ARG A 35 -0.57 -37.44 13.41
CA ARG A 35 -0.82 -37.89 12.03
C ARG A 35 -2.26 -38.38 11.76
N ASP A 36 -3.10 -38.56 12.78
CA ASP A 36 -4.36 -39.27 12.63
C ASP A 36 -5.63 -38.54 13.16
N THR A 37 -5.53 -37.31 13.67
CA THR A 37 -6.72 -36.56 14.12
C THR A 37 -6.58 -35.05 13.92
N GLN A 38 -7.55 -34.45 13.21
CA GLN A 38 -7.70 -33.01 13.08
C GLN A 38 -8.29 -32.48 14.39
N VAL A 39 -7.45 -31.84 15.22
CA VAL A 39 -7.88 -31.21 16.47
C VAL A 39 -8.22 -29.75 16.17
N ASP A 40 -9.43 -29.34 16.53
CA ASP A 40 -9.84 -27.93 16.49
C ASP A 40 -9.30 -27.25 17.75
N ILE A 41 -8.30 -26.38 17.59
CA ILE A 41 -7.65 -25.65 18.68
C ILE A 41 -8.21 -24.23 18.63
N ALA A 42 -8.72 -23.73 19.76
CA ALA A 42 -9.15 -22.34 19.83
C ALA A 42 -7.96 -21.41 19.51
N GLU A 43 -8.22 -20.35 18.75
CA GLU A 43 -7.17 -19.43 18.27
C GLU A 43 -6.29 -18.87 19.40
N GLY A 44 -6.92 -18.54 20.53
CA GLY A 44 -6.22 -18.06 21.74
C GLY A 44 -5.25 -19.11 22.31
N ASP A 45 -5.72 -20.34 22.47
CA ASP A 45 -4.91 -21.46 23.00
C ASP A 45 -3.74 -21.79 22.07
N TYR A 46 -3.96 -21.69 20.75
CA TYR A 46 -2.90 -21.87 19.76
C TYR A 46 -1.81 -20.80 19.89
N TYR A 47 -2.22 -19.53 20.02
CA TYR A 47 -1.29 -18.42 20.19
C TYR A 47 -0.48 -18.53 21.48
N GLU A 48 -1.16 -18.77 22.61
CA GLU A 48 -0.52 -18.95 23.92
C GLU A 48 0.45 -20.12 23.91
N GLY A 49 0.04 -21.26 23.35
CA GLY A 49 0.88 -22.44 23.23
C GLY A 49 2.16 -22.23 22.41
N ILE A 50 2.08 -21.54 21.27
CA ILE A 50 3.26 -21.18 20.47
C ILE A 50 4.14 -20.16 21.22
N SER A 51 3.55 -19.15 21.85
CA SER A 51 4.27 -18.15 22.63
C SER A 51 5.08 -18.80 23.76
N ASP A 52 4.46 -19.70 24.52
CA ASP A 52 5.11 -20.46 25.60
C ASP A 52 6.19 -21.39 25.08
N LEU A 53 5.95 -22.08 23.96
CA LEU A 53 6.96 -22.90 23.29
C LEU A 53 8.19 -22.05 22.94
N LEU A 54 7.99 -20.89 22.32
CA LEU A 54 9.07 -20.00 21.91
C LEU A 54 9.86 -19.50 23.14
N LYS A 55 9.18 -19.07 24.21
CA LYS A 55 9.84 -18.58 25.42
C LYS A 55 10.61 -19.67 26.18
N THR A 56 10.14 -20.91 26.14
CA THR A 56 10.72 -22.01 26.93
C THR A 56 11.71 -22.90 26.16
N LYS A 57 11.60 -22.99 24.84
CA LYS A 57 12.38 -23.93 24.01
C LYS A 57 13.27 -23.27 22.96
N TYR A 58 13.06 -21.99 22.63
CA TYR A 58 13.94 -21.32 21.67
C TYR A 58 15.36 -21.23 22.23
N VAL A 59 16.35 -21.45 21.37
CA VAL A 59 17.78 -21.57 21.75
C VAL A 59 18.34 -20.27 22.31
N ASP A 60 17.82 -19.14 21.85
CA ASP A 60 18.18 -17.80 22.34
C ASP A 60 17.07 -17.27 23.25
N PRO A 61 17.40 -16.64 24.39
CA PRO A 61 16.39 -16.14 25.30
C PRO A 61 15.60 -15.00 24.65
N ILE A 62 14.27 -15.14 24.63
CA ILE A 62 13.35 -14.06 24.26
C ILE A 62 13.29 -13.10 25.46
N LYS A 63 13.81 -11.88 25.27
CA LYS A 63 13.90 -10.85 26.32
C LYS A 63 12.80 -9.80 26.24
N ASP A 64 12.02 -9.83 25.16
CA ASP A 64 11.06 -8.78 24.82
C ASP A 64 9.77 -9.43 24.28
N ASP A 65 8.81 -9.61 25.19
CA ASP A 65 7.49 -10.16 24.88
C ASP A 65 6.69 -9.24 23.96
N GLN A 66 6.89 -7.92 24.06
CA GLN A 66 6.22 -6.96 23.19
C GLN A 66 6.70 -7.11 21.76
N LYS A 67 8.00 -7.35 21.53
CA LYS A 67 8.53 -7.63 20.19
C LYS A 67 7.92 -8.88 19.57
N LEU A 68 7.64 -9.93 20.36
CA LEU A 68 6.97 -11.14 19.87
C LEU A 68 5.51 -10.84 19.48
N LEU A 69 4.78 -10.10 20.32
CA LEU A 69 3.41 -9.65 20.04
C LEU A 69 3.32 -8.77 18.79
N THR A 70 4.18 -7.75 18.69
CA THR A 70 4.26 -6.86 17.52
C THR A 70 4.61 -7.65 16.26
N GLY A 71 5.48 -8.65 16.35
CA GLY A 71 5.78 -9.57 15.25
C GLY A 71 4.57 -10.39 14.80
N ALA A 72 3.75 -10.86 15.73
CA ALA A 72 2.51 -11.57 15.43
C ALA A 72 1.49 -10.66 14.75
N ILE A 73 1.28 -9.44 15.25
CA ILE A 73 0.37 -8.45 14.64
C ILE A 73 0.81 -8.11 13.21
N ARG A 74 2.11 -7.86 13.00
CA ARG A 74 2.66 -7.66 11.67
C ARG A 74 2.33 -8.82 10.74
N GLY A 75 2.49 -10.06 11.22
CA GLY A 75 2.15 -11.27 10.48
C GLY A 75 0.66 -11.34 10.11
N MET A 76 -0.23 -11.06 11.06
CA MET A 76 -1.69 -11.06 10.84
C MET A 76 -2.10 -10.02 9.79
N VAL A 77 -1.63 -8.78 9.91
CA VAL A 77 -1.96 -7.71 8.96
C VAL A 77 -1.37 -8.00 7.57
N THR A 78 -0.11 -8.43 7.50
CA THR A 78 0.53 -8.78 6.23
C THR A 78 -0.17 -9.97 5.56
N GLY A 79 -0.64 -10.93 6.35
CA GLY A 79 -1.36 -12.11 5.88
C GLY A 79 -2.71 -11.82 5.20
N LEU A 80 -3.25 -10.61 5.36
CA LEU A 80 -4.43 -10.17 4.61
C LEU A 80 -4.14 -10.02 3.11
N ASN A 81 -2.86 -9.94 2.71
CA ASN A 81 -2.42 -9.70 1.33
C ASN A 81 -3.14 -8.50 0.68
N ASP A 82 -3.46 -7.50 1.49
CA ASP A 82 -4.14 -6.28 1.07
C ASP A 82 -3.16 -5.11 1.07
N ALA A 83 -2.89 -4.55 -0.11
CA ALA A 83 -1.96 -3.41 -0.25
C ALA A 83 -2.36 -2.20 0.58
N ASP A 84 -3.64 -2.05 0.92
CA ASP A 84 -4.18 -0.92 1.67
C ASP A 84 -4.20 -1.15 3.21
N SER A 85 -3.96 -2.40 3.65
CA SER A 85 -3.89 -2.78 5.07
C SER A 85 -2.45 -3.08 5.45
N GLN A 86 -1.79 -2.14 6.13
CA GLN A 86 -0.34 -2.19 6.33
C GLN A 86 0.02 -2.07 7.81
N PHE A 87 0.98 -2.88 8.25
CA PHE A 87 1.66 -2.68 9.52
C PHE A 87 2.82 -1.70 9.34
N TYR A 88 3.03 -0.83 10.33
CA TYR A 88 4.10 0.15 10.39
C TYR A 88 4.83 -0.01 11.72
N ASN A 89 6.15 -0.15 11.70
CA ASN A 89 6.95 -0.02 12.91
C ASN A 89 6.89 1.41 13.50
N PRO A 90 7.42 1.69 14.70
CA PRO A 90 7.27 3.01 15.32
C PRO A 90 7.77 4.19 14.48
N ASN A 91 8.88 4.03 13.77
CA ASN A 91 9.44 5.08 12.92
C ASN A 91 8.60 5.28 11.65
N GLU A 92 8.17 4.18 11.04
CA GLU A 92 7.29 4.21 9.88
C GLU A 92 5.93 4.81 10.22
N PHE A 93 5.38 4.50 11.39
CA PHE A 93 4.07 5.00 11.83
C PHE A 93 4.14 6.50 12.18
N LYS A 94 5.27 6.97 12.72
CA LYS A 94 5.53 8.40 12.85
C LYS A 94 5.55 9.07 11.48
N ALA A 95 6.36 8.55 10.54
CA ALA A 95 6.45 9.10 9.18
C ALA A 95 5.08 9.09 8.47
N TYR A 96 4.27 8.06 8.68
CA TYR A 96 2.89 7.99 8.19
C TYR A 96 2.02 9.14 8.74
N LYS A 97 2.04 9.37 10.06
CA LYS A 97 1.28 10.46 10.68
C LYS A 97 1.75 11.84 10.22
N ASP A 98 3.06 12.04 10.09
CA ASP A 98 3.64 13.30 9.61
C ASP A 98 3.24 13.54 8.15
N ALA A 99 3.30 12.51 7.29
CA ALA A 99 2.91 12.61 5.89
C ALA A 99 1.41 12.91 5.71
N ARG A 100 0.54 12.43 6.61
CA ARG A 100 -0.88 12.83 6.68
C ARG A 100 -1.06 14.32 6.99
N ALA A 101 -0.13 14.90 7.75
CA ALA A 101 -0.10 16.34 8.04
C ALA A 101 0.59 17.17 6.94
N GLY A 102 1.11 16.51 5.89
CA GLY A 102 1.83 17.16 4.79
C GLY A 102 3.34 17.28 5.00
N GLU A 103 3.90 16.66 6.04
CA GLU A 103 5.34 16.67 6.32
C GLU A 103 5.95 15.31 5.94
N TYR A 104 6.80 15.30 4.91
CA TYR A 104 7.44 14.08 4.41
C TYR A 104 8.86 13.97 4.95
N THR A 105 9.27 12.77 5.36
CA THR A 105 10.65 12.47 5.75
C THR A 105 11.33 11.53 4.74
N GLY A 106 12.57 11.13 5.02
CA GLY A 106 13.33 10.26 4.12
C GLY A 106 13.74 11.01 2.86
N VAL A 107 13.53 10.42 1.68
CA VAL A 107 13.93 11.03 0.40
C VAL A 107 12.86 11.94 -0.23
N GLY A 108 11.76 12.20 0.50
CA GLY A 108 10.66 13.04 0.04
C GLY A 108 9.73 12.35 -0.95
N VAL A 109 9.47 11.06 -0.76
CA VAL A 109 8.46 10.29 -1.51
C VAL A 109 7.47 9.64 -0.56
N TRP A 110 6.25 9.42 -1.04
CA TRP A 110 5.35 8.44 -0.45
C TRP A 110 5.19 7.26 -1.39
N LEU A 111 5.18 6.06 -0.80
CA LEU A 111 5.22 4.78 -1.52
C LEU A 111 4.03 3.91 -1.15
N ASP A 112 3.50 3.22 -2.15
CA ASP A 112 2.42 2.28 -1.99
C ASP A 112 2.78 0.92 -2.60
N TYR A 113 2.13 -0.13 -2.10
CA TYR A 113 2.31 -1.48 -2.62
C TYR A 113 1.46 -1.67 -3.87
N LYS A 114 2.12 -1.89 -5.00
CA LYS A 114 1.46 -2.26 -6.25
C LYS A 114 1.47 -3.76 -6.40
N MET A 115 0.31 -4.38 -6.21
CA MET A 115 0.09 -5.76 -6.62
C MET A 115 0.10 -5.83 -8.14
N VAL A 116 1.04 -6.57 -8.70
CA VAL A 116 1.09 -6.80 -10.15
C VAL A 116 0.40 -8.14 -10.41
N LYS A 117 -0.76 -8.11 -11.10
CA LYS A 117 -1.41 -9.33 -11.57
C LYS A 117 -0.44 -10.02 -12.53
N ASN A 118 0.19 -11.09 -12.06
CA ASN A 118 1.21 -11.79 -12.82
C ASN A 118 0.56 -12.46 -14.03
N GLN A 119 0.94 -12.02 -15.23
CA GLN A 119 0.51 -12.64 -16.49
C GLN A 119 1.34 -13.90 -16.82
N ILE A 120 2.40 -14.15 -16.04
CA ILE A 120 3.30 -15.29 -16.22
C ILE A 120 2.64 -16.52 -15.60
N LYS A 121 1.94 -17.30 -16.42
CA LYS A 121 1.44 -18.62 -16.01
C LYS A 121 2.55 -19.66 -16.11
N VAL A 122 2.86 -20.32 -14.99
CA VAL A 122 3.79 -21.46 -14.95
C VAL A 122 2.95 -22.74 -14.89
N ALA A 123 3.09 -23.62 -15.89
CA ALA A 123 2.32 -24.86 -15.94
C ALA A 123 2.72 -25.79 -14.77
N GLY A 124 1.73 -26.29 -14.02
CA GLY A 124 1.93 -27.22 -12.90
C GLY A 124 2.42 -26.57 -11.60
N VAL A 125 2.34 -25.24 -11.48
CA VAL A 125 2.56 -24.49 -10.25
C VAL A 125 1.26 -23.78 -9.91
N ASP A 126 0.64 -24.12 -8.77
CA ASP A 126 -0.39 -23.29 -8.15
C ASP A 126 0.34 -22.05 -7.61
N ASP A 127 0.42 -21.00 -8.43
CA ASP A 127 1.30 -19.86 -8.16
C ASP A 127 0.53 -18.72 -7.49
N ASP A 128 0.37 -18.85 -6.17
CA ASP A 128 -0.15 -17.80 -5.29
C ASP A 128 0.96 -16.83 -4.83
N LEU A 129 2.14 -16.83 -5.49
CA LEU A 129 3.23 -15.93 -5.11
C LEU A 129 2.89 -14.49 -5.54
N GLU A 130 2.37 -13.73 -4.58
CA GLU A 130 2.00 -12.33 -4.74
C GLU A 130 2.85 -11.42 -3.83
N LEU A 131 4.11 -11.21 -4.20
CA LEU A 131 4.94 -10.14 -3.66
C LEU A 131 4.70 -8.82 -4.41
N PRO A 132 4.43 -7.71 -3.70
CA PRO A 132 4.17 -6.41 -4.29
C PRO A 132 5.43 -5.77 -4.88
N ARG A 133 5.23 -4.83 -5.81
CA ARG A 133 6.23 -3.81 -6.16
C ARG A 133 6.01 -2.57 -5.28
N LEU A 134 7.07 -1.84 -4.96
CA LEU A 134 6.92 -0.49 -4.39
C LEU A 134 6.75 0.52 -5.51
N MET A 135 5.70 1.32 -5.44
CA MET A 135 5.41 2.38 -6.41
C MET A 135 5.39 3.74 -5.73
N VAL A 136 6.02 4.73 -6.36
CA VAL A 136 5.94 6.13 -5.97
C VAL A 136 4.54 6.65 -6.25
N VAL A 137 3.84 7.12 -5.20
CA VAL A 137 2.49 7.67 -5.30
C VAL A 137 2.44 9.18 -5.02
N SER A 138 3.45 9.72 -4.35
CA SER A 138 3.67 11.16 -4.21
C SER A 138 5.16 11.48 -4.14
N VAL A 139 5.52 12.66 -4.60
CA VAL A 139 6.86 13.23 -4.53
C VAL A 139 6.73 14.64 -3.98
N ALA A 140 7.45 14.94 -2.90
CA ALA A 140 7.41 16.25 -2.28
C ALA A 140 8.16 17.28 -3.14
N PRO A 141 7.54 18.41 -3.53
CA PRO A 141 8.21 19.44 -4.33
C PRO A 141 9.49 19.94 -3.66
N GLY A 142 10.58 20.06 -4.42
CA GLY A 142 11.88 20.51 -3.93
C GLY A 142 12.68 19.49 -3.10
N SER A 143 12.13 18.30 -2.86
CA SER A 143 12.84 17.19 -2.23
C SER A 143 14.02 16.67 -3.07
N SER A 144 14.85 15.82 -2.47
CA SER A 144 15.92 15.14 -3.22
C SER A 144 15.37 14.29 -4.36
N ALA A 145 14.27 13.56 -4.13
CA ALA A 145 13.59 12.78 -5.18
C ALA A 145 13.04 13.67 -6.31
N ASP A 146 12.41 14.81 -5.99
CA ASP A 146 11.89 15.73 -7.02
C ASP A 146 13.03 16.29 -7.89
N LYS A 147 14.11 16.76 -7.26
CA LYS A 147 15.32 17.25 -7.95
C LYS A 147 15.98 16.19 -8.82
N ALA A 148 15.92 14.93 -8.40
CA ALA A 148 16.42 13.80 -9.17
C ALA A 148 15.49 13.37 -10.33
N GLY A 149 14.31 13.99 -10.46
CA GLY A 149 13.38 13.72 -11.54
C GLY A 149 12.51 12.48 -11.32
N VAL A 150 12.42 11.97 -10.09
CA VAL A 150 11.48 10.92 -9.69
C VAL A 150 10.05 11.42 -9.90
N LYS A 151 9.17 10.54 -10.37
CA LYS A 151 7.76 10.85 -10.67
C LYS A 151 6.83 9.79 -10.10
N VAL A 152 5.57 10.20 -9.91
CA VAL A 152 4.48 9.29 -9.57
C VAL A 152 4.39 8.19 -10.62
N GLY A 153 4.29 6.94 -10.16
CA GLY A 153 4.26 5.73 -11.00
C GLY A 153 5.61 5.02 -11.14
N ASP A 154 6.72 5.66 -10.75
CA ASP A 154 8.03 5.01 -10.73
C ASP A 154 8.04 3.82 -9.77
N LEU A 155 8.63 2.70 -10.18
CA LEU A 155 8.75 1.50 -9.35
C LEU A 155 10.15 1.42 -8.75
N VAL A 156 10.25 1.18 -7.45
CA VAL A 156 11.57 0.95 -6.81
C VAL A 156 12.04 -0.46 -7.16
N SER A 157 13.26 -0.57 -7.69
CA SER A 157 13.89 -1.86 -8.02
C SER A 157 15.09 -2.18 -7.16
N GLU A 158 15.88 -1.17 -6.73
CA GLU A 158 17.01 -1.34 -5.82
C GLU A 158 17.11 -0.20 -4.80
N VAL A 159 17.59 -0.53 -3.60
CA VAL A 159 17.91 0.40 -2.51
C VAL A 159 19.25 -0.02 -1.89
N ASP A 160 20.23 0.88 -1.85
CA ASP A 160 21.59 0.64 -1.35
C ASP A 160 22.22 -0.64 -1.92
N ASP A 161 22.16 -0.81 -3.25
CA ASP A 161 22.64 -1.98 -3.99
C ASP A 161 21.95 -3.32 -3.61
N HIS A 162 20.82 -3.25 -2.91
CA HIS A 162 19.98 -4.41 -2.64
C HIS A 162 18.76 -4.39 -3.54
N TRP A 163 18.55 -5.49 -4.25
CA TRP A 163 17.35 -5.73 -5.03
C TRP A 163 16.11 -5.78 -4.14
N VAL A 164 15.09 -4.98 -4.49
CA VAL A 164 13.78 -5.04 -3.85
C VAL A 164 13.01 -6.23 -4.43
N VAL A 165 12.88 -7.27 -3.61
CA VAL A 165 12.30 -8.55 -4.03
C VAL A 165 10.88 -8.35 -4.55
N ASN A 166 10.59 -8.94 -5.71
CA ASN A 166 9.28 -8.90 -6.34
C ASN A 166 8.92 -10.21 -7.05
N SER A 167 7.62 -10.42 -7.30
CA SER A 167 7.13 -11.65 -7.92
C SER A 167 7.64 -11.84 -9.35
N GLU A 168 7.68 -10.78 -10.13
CA GLU A 168 7.90 -10.84 -11.57
C GLU A 168 9.25 -11.52 -11.92
N ASP A 169 10.33 -11.12 -11.26
CA ASP A 169 11.65 -11.71 -11.48
C ASP A 169 11.72 -13.18 -11.05
N ILE A 170 11.05 -13.54 -9.94
CA ILE A 170 10.99 -14.91 -9.45
C ILE A 170 10.20 -15.79 -10.43
N LEU A 171 9.07 -15.29 -10.92
CA LEU A 171 8.22 -15.99 -11.87
C LEU A 171 8.87 -16.14 -13.24
N LYS A 172 9.63 -15.14 -13.71
CA LYS A 172 10.46 -15.27 -14.93
C LYS A 172 11.42 -16.44 -14.82
N TYR A 173 12.09 -16.60 -13.67
CA TYR A 173 12.98 -17.74 -13.44
C TYR A 173 12.23 -19.08 -13.36
N ARG A 174 11.12 -19.15 -12.62
CA ARG A 174 10.28 -20.38 -12.54
C ARG A 174 9.75 -20.81 -13.90
N LYS A 175 9.29 -19.85 -14.71
CA LYS A 175 8.87 -20.09 -16.09
C LYS A 175 10.03 -20.66 -16.92
N ALA A 176 11.23 -20.09 -16.81
CA ALA A 176 12.40 -20.63 -17.49
C ALA A 176 12.74 -22.07 -17.05
N GLN A 177 12.58 -22.41 -15.77
CA GLN A 177 12.74 -23.79 -15.31
C GLN A 177 11.73 -24.73 -15.99
N SER A 178 10.46 -24.34 -16.06
CA SER A 178 9.43 -25.10 -16.77
C SER A 178 9.74 -25.24 -18.27
N ASP A 179 10.16 -24.15 -18.91
CA ASP A 179 10.54 -24.15 -20.33
C ASP A 179 11.76 -25.06 -20.59
N TYR A 180 12.73 -25.12 -19.68
CA TYR A 180 13.87 -26.04 -19.77
C TYR A 180 13.43 -27.51 -19.66
N LEU A 181 12.56 -27.85 -18.71
CA LEU A 181 11.99 -29.20 -18.57
C LEU A 181 11.21 -29.62 -19.83
N ASN A 182 10.56 -28.66 -20.47
CA ASN A 182 9.84 -28.86 -21.72
C ASN A 182 10.72 -28.70 -22.98
N LYS A 183 12.06 -28.67 -22.82
CA LYS A 183 13.05 -28.57 -23.92
C LYS A 183 12.88 -27.34 -24.82
N LYS A 184 12.30 -26.24 -24.32
CA LYS A 184 12.11 -24.98 -25.06
C LYS A 184 13.31 -24.04 -24.97
N ILE A 185 14.13 -24.18 -23.92
CA ILE A 185 15.38 -23.43 -23.74
C ILE A 185 16.52 -24.40 -23.44
N ASP A 186 17.76 -23.97 -23.68
CA ASP A 186 18.95 -24.78 -23.43
C ASP A 186 19.44 -24.68 -21.97
N PHE A 187 20.36 -25.58 -21.61
CA PHE A 187 20.96 -25.62 -20.27
C PHE A 187 21.74 -24.35 -19.93
N LYS A 188 22.39 -23.73 -20.93
CA LYS A 188 23.18 -22.51 -20.73
C LYS A 188 22.29 -21.37 -20.26
N THR A 189 21.17 -21.15 -20.94
CA THR A 189 20.18 -20.10 -20.65
C THR A 189 19.65 -20.23 -19.23
N ILE A 190 19.16 -21.41 -18.83
CA ILE A 190 18.63 -21.61 -17.47
C ILE A 190 19.72 -21.49 -16.40
N ASN A 191 20.95 -21.91 -16.70
CA ASN A 191 22.07 -21.78 -15.77
C ASN A 191 22.50 -20.31 -15.59
N ASP A 192 22.49 -19.52 -16.65
CA ASP A 192 22.79 -18.08 -16.57
C ASP A 192 21.69 -17.33 -15.79
N MET A 193 20.41 -17.63 -16.04
CA MET A 193 19.30 -17.09 -15.25
C MET A 193 19.38 -17.52 -13.77
N ARG A 194 19.74 -18.78 -13.50
CA ARG A 194 19.97 -19.27 -12.12
C ARG A 194 21.06 -18.48 -11.40
N LYS A 195 22.16 -18.16 -12.09
CA LYS A 195 23.24 -17.35 -11.50
C LYS A 195 22.76 -15.93 -11.21
N GLN A 196 22.04 -15.31 -12.15
CA GLN A 196 21.50 -13.96 -11.98
C GLN A 196 20.53 -13.87 -10.80
N ILE A 197 19.55 -14.77 -10.70
CA ILE A 197 18.59 -14.75 -9.60
C ILE A 197 19.27 -15.05 -8.25
N LYS A 198 20.28 -15.93 -8.23
CA LYS A 198 21.07 -16.18 -7.02
C LYS A 198 21.81 -14.91 -6.57
N MET A 199 22.48 -14.21 -7.48
CA MET A 199 23.17 -12.97 -7.16
C MET A 199 22.22 -11.88 -6.64
N LYS A 200 21.03 -11.76 -7.24
CA LYS A 200 19.97 -10.87 -6.74
C LYS A 200 19.53 -11.24 -5.33
N LEU A 201 19.29 -12.52 -5.06
CA LEU A 201 18.88 -13.00 -3.73
C LEU A 201 19.96 -12.78 -2.66
N ASP A 202 21.24 -12.98 -3.00
CA ASP A 202 22.38 -12.74 -2.10
C ASP A 202 22.47 -11.26 -1.66
N LYS A 203 21.97 -10.33 -2.47
CA LYS A 203 21.86 -8.89 -2.17
C LYS A 203 20.42 -8.41 -2.34
N SER A 204 19.52 -8.91 -1.50
CA SER A 204 18.10 -8.59 -1.57
C SER A 204 17.57 -7.96 -0.30
N MET A 205 16.49 -7.20 -0.43
CA MET A 205 15.68 -6.72 0.68
C MET A 205 14.19 -6.81 0.35
N SER A 206 13.36 -6.92 1.38
CA SER A 206 11.91 -6.91 1.22
C SER A 206 11.40 -5.52 0.84
N ALA A 207 10.25 -5.47 0.17
CA ALA A 207 9.54 -4.22 -0.11
C ALA A 207 9.23 -3.42 1.17
N VAL A 208 8.97 -4.10 2.29
CA VAL A 208 8.73 -3.44 3.59
C VAL A 208 9.98 -2.68 4.06
N HIS A 209 11.14 -3.35 4.10
CA HIS A 209 12.38 -2.69 4.52
C HIS A 209 12.81 -1.58 3.54
N ALA A 210 12.63 -1.80 2.24
CA ALA A 210 12.89 -0.77 1.24
C ALA A 210 12.01 0.48 1.47
N LYS A 211 10.71 0.30 1.76
CA LYS A 211 9.80 1.41 2.07
C LYS A 211 10.26 2.17 3.31
N GLU A 212 10.56 1.47 4.41
CA GLU A 212 11.10 2.07 5.64
C GLU A 212 12.33 2.94 5.36
N HIS A 213 13.30 2.39 4.62
CA HIS A 213 14.54 3.10 4.28
C HIS A 213 14.29 4.39 3.49
N LEU A 214 13.26 4.42 2.64
CA LEU A 214 12.98 5.55 1.76
C LEU A 214 12.11 6.64 2.41
N ILE A 215 11.21 6.28 3.33
CA ILE A 215 10.28 7.24 3.94
C ILE A 215 10.72 7.74 5.33
N THR A 216 11.73 7.13 5.94
CA THR A 216 12.20 7.49 7.29
C THR A 216 13.61 8.11 7.31
N GLY A 217 13.89 8.84 8.39
CA GLY A 217 15.17 9.49 8.64
C GLY A 217 15.27 10.87 7.98
N THR A 218 16.06 11.75 8.59
CA THR A 218 16.20 13.16 8.16
C THR A 218 17.63 13.54 7.78
N THR A 219 18.55 12.58 7.82
CA THR A 219 19.97 12.78 7.48
C THR A 219 20.54 11.55 6.79
N GLY A 220 21.66 11.72 6.09
CA GLY A 220 22.30 10.68 5.29
C GLY A 220 21.85 10.69 3.83
N SER A 221 22.40 9.79 3.04
CA SER A 221 22.05 9.59 1.64
C SER A 221 21.77 8.13 1.37
N ILE A 222 20.91 7.85 0.40
CA ILE A 222 20.52 6.49 0.00
C ILE A 222 20.59 6.36 -1.51
N LYS A 223 21.21 5.27 -1.98
CA LYS A 223 21.24 4.97 -3.41
C LYS A 223 19.94 4.26 -3.78
N VAL A 224 19.24 4.77 -4.79
CA VAL A 224 17.95 4.21 -5.21
C VAL A 224 17.89 4.12 -6.71
N THR A 225 17.44 2.97 -7.17
CA THR A 225 17.15 2.73 -8.58
C THR A 225 15.63 2.63 -8.77
N PHE A 226 15.11 3.48 -9.65
CA PHE A 226 13.71 3.47 -10.06
C PHE A 226 13.56 2.96 -11.49
N GLU A 227 12.42 2.35 -11.79
CA GLU A 227 12.00 1.91 -13.12
C GLU A 227 10.78 2.72 -13.58
N ARG A 228 10.88 3.31 -14.78
CA ARG A 228 9.80 4.02 -15.47
C ARG A 228 9.65 3.49 -16.89
N GLY A 229 8.77 2.49 -17.05
CA GLY A 229 8.72 1.72 -18.30
C GLY A 229 10.06 1.02 -18.54
N ASP A 230 10.64 1.19 -19.72
CA ASP A 230 11.96 0.61 -20.06
C ASP A 230 13.16 1.43 -19.55
N LYS A 231 12.90 2.55 -18.84
CA LYS A 231 13.96 3.43 -18.34
C LYS A 231 14.29 3.09 -16.89
N THR A 232 15.60 3.03 -16.63
CA THR A 232 16.16 2.97 -15.27
C THR A 232 16.66 4.35 -14.87
N ILE A 233 16.38 4.75 -13.63
CA ILE A 233 16.77 6.03 -13.05
C ILE A 233 17.58 5.74 -11.79
N ASP A 234 18.90 5.80 -11.91
CA ASP A 234 19.82 5.61 -10.79
C ASP A 234 20.10 6.94 -10.09
N THR A 235 19.89 6.98 -8.78
CA THR A 235 19.97 8.21 -8.00
C THR A 235 20.68 7.98 -6.68
N ASN A 236 21.32 9.03 -6.17
CA ASN A 236 21.73 9.11 -4.78
C ASN A 236 20.91 10.24 -4.13
N LEU A 237 20.04 9.90 -3.19
CA LEU A 237 19.05 10.81 -2.64
C LEU A 237 19.41 11.15 -1.20
N GLU A 238 19.50 12.43 -0.89
CA GLU A 238 19.67 12.90 0.48
C GLU A 238 18.36 12.74 1.26
N LYS A 239 18.48 12.35 2.52
CA LYS A 239 17.35 12.31 3.45
C LYS A 239 17.14 13.69 4.08
N GLY A 240 15.89 14.02 4.34
CA GLY A 240 15.50 15.29 4.94
C GLY A 240 14.06 15.30 5.40
N THR A 241 13.59 16.49 5.76
CA THR A 241 12.18 16.80 5.98
C THR A 241 11.73 17.74 4.87
N TYR A 242 10.57 17.46 4.28
CA TYR A 242 10.03 18.16 3.13
C TYR A 242 8.53 18.41 3.30
N ASP A 243 8.12 19.67 3.23
CA ASP A 243 6.70 20.02 3.28
C ASP A 243 6.05 19.85 1.91
N ILE A 244 4.88 19.22 1.87
CA ILE A 244 3.97 19.31 0.73
C ILE A 244 3.27 20.66 0.84
N PRO A 245 3.43 21.57 -0.16
CA PRO A 245 2.71 22.82 -0.14
C PRO A 245 1.21 22.59 -0.06
N SER A 246 0.55 23.17 0.94
CA SER A 246 -0.87 22.94 1.23
C SER A 246 -1.63 24.23 1.50
N LEU A 247 -2.95 24.19 1.35
CA LEU A 247 -3.93 25.21 1.76
C LEU A 247 -3.64 26.62 1.23
N LYS A 248 -3.15 26.71 -0.01
CA LYS A 248 -2.75 27.97 -0.66
C LYS A 248 -3.29 28.08 -2.07
N GLU A 249 -3.43 29.32 -2.55
CA GLU A 249 -3.71 29.59 -3.96
C GLU A 249 -2.40 29.61 -4.75
N GLU A 250 -2.33 28.83 -5.82
CA GLU A 250 -1.19 28.74 -6.72
C GLU A 250 -1.71 28.65 -8.17
N ASN A 251 -1.22 29.54 -9.04
CA ASN A 251 -1.59 29.59 -10.45
C ASN A 251 -3.12 29.60 -10.70
N GLY A 252 -3.87 30.31 -9.85
CA GLY A 252 -5.34 30.42 -9.93
C GLY A 252 -6.11 29.17 -9.49
N SER A 253 -5.45 28.22 -8.84
CA SER A 253 -6.06 27.03 -8.22
C SER A 253 -5.74 26.99 -6.74
N PHE A 254 -6.64 26.46 -5.91
CA PHE A 254 -6.38 26.28 -4.48
C PHE A 254 -5.94 24.86 -4.19
N VAL A 255 -4.72 24.68 -3.71
CA VAL A 255 -4.18 23.38 -3.31
C VAL A 255 -4.83 22.95 -2.01
N LEU A 256 -5.64 21.89 -2.06
CA LEU A 256 -6.37 21.38 -0.91
C LEU A 256 -5.82 20.02 -0.48
N LEU A 257 -5.12 20.02 0.66
CA LEU A 257 -4.86 18.81 1.42
C LEU A 257 -5.85 18.73 2.57
N PHE A 258 -6.24 17.51 2.96
CA PHE A 258 -7.13 17.32 4.10
C PHE A 258 -6.35 17.25 5.40
N THR A 259 -5.69 18.36 5.72
CA THR A 259 -4.93 18.59 6.95
C THR A 259 -5.71 19.52 7.88
N SER A 260 -5.24 19.68 9.12
CA SER A 260 -5.82 20.64 10.06
C SER A 260 -5.91 22.05 9.45
N GLY A 261 -7.04 22.73 9.64
CA GLY A 261 -7.30 24.08 9.10
C GLY A 261 -7.82 24.13 7.65
N ALA A 262 -7.88 22.98 6.95
CA ALA A 262 -8.35 22.92 5.57
C ALA A 262 -9.78 23.47 5.37
N PRO A 263 -10.78 23.18 6.23
CA PRO A 263 -12.12 23.71 6.06
C PRO A 263 -12.18 25.24 6.12
N GLU A 264 -11.44 25.86 7.03
CA GLU A 264 -11.39 27.31 7.22
C GLU A 264 -10.70 28.01 6.05
N ALA A 265 -9.58 27.44 5.59
CA ALA A 265 -8.85 27.94 4.43
C ALA A 265 -9.69 27.83 3.15
N LEU A 266 -10.35 26.68 2.94
CA LEU A 266 -11.26 26.47 1.82
C LEU A 266 -12.44 27.44 1.85
N LYS A 267 -13.06 27.63 3.02
CA LYS A 267 -14.17 28.58 3.19
C LYS A 267 -13.76 30.00 2.84
N SER A 268 -12.57 30.41 3.25
CA SER A 268 -12.01 31.72 2.94
C SER A 268 -11.75 31.87 1.44
N TYR A 269 -11.18 30.84 0.80
CA TYR A 269 -10.89 30.84 -0.63
C TYR A 269 -12.14 30.93 -1.51
N ILE A 270 -13.23 30.23 -1.17
CA ILE A 270 -14.45 30.23 -1.98
C ILE A 270 -15.34 31.47 -1.77
N SER A 271 -15.10 32.25 -0.71
CA SER A 271 -15.94 33.40 -0.36
C SER A 271 -16.00 34.42 -1.50
N GLY A 272 -17.22 34.76 -1.94
CA GLY A 272 -17.45 35.74 -3.00
C GLY A 272 -17.09 35.27 -4.43
N LYS A 273 -16.57 34.05 -4.61
CA LYS A 273 -16.22 33.52 -5.94
C LYS A 273 -17.40 32.76 -6.54
N SER A 274 -17.65 32.95 -7.84
CA SER A 274 -18.68 32.18 -8.58
C SER A 274 -18.12 30.92 -9.25
N ASN A 275 -16.82 30.90 -9.53
CA ASN A 275 -16.11 29.77 -10.10
C ASN A 275 -14.80 29.58 -9.32
N VAL A 276 -14.48 28.34 -8.99
CA VAL A 276 -13.25 28.00 -8.27
C VAL A 276 -12.60 26.76 -8.87
N THR A 277 -11.27 26.79 -8.93
CA THR A 277 -10.46 25.60 -9.24
C THR A 277 -9.80 25.15 -7.94
N ILE A 278 -9.90 23.86 -7.64
CA ILE A 278 -9.27 23.22 -6.48
C ILE A 278 -8.34 22.14 -7.00
N ASP A 279 -7.12 22.16 -6.52
CA ASP A 279 -6.09 21.20 -6.88
C ASP A 279 -6.00 20.11 -5.82
N LEU A 280 -6.30 18.87 -6.22
CA LEU A 280 -6.24 17.67 -5.38
C LEU A 280 -5.06 16.77 -5.74
N ARG A 281 -4.14 17.24 -6.59
CA ARG A 281 -2.91 16.52 -6.92
C ARG A 281 -1.98 16.51 -5.71
N HIS A 282 -1.12 15.50 -5.63
CA HIS A 282 -0.20 15.20 -4.53
C HIS A 282 -0.87 14.92 -3.17
N ASN A 283 -2.17 14.65 -3.16
CA ASN A 283 -2.95 14.38 -1.95
C ASN A 283 -3.21 12.87 -1.79
N VAL A 284 -2.32 12.21 -1.04
CA VAL A 284 -2.30 10.73 -0.90
C VAL A 284 -2.82 10.19 0.43
N LEU A 285 -2.65 10.93 1.53
CA LEU A 285 -2.92 10.44 2.90
C LEU A 285 -3.89 11.35 3.67
N GLY A 286 -4.94 11.84 3.01
CA GLY A 286 -5.85 12.83 3.59
C GLY A 286 -6.61 12.34 4.84
N ASP A 287 -6.96 13.26 5.73
CA ASP A 287 -7.84 12.98 6.87
C ASP A 287 -9.32 12.96 6.46
N PHE A 288 -9.99 11.81 6.65
CA PHE A 288 -11.39 11.62 6.24
C PHE A 288 -12.36 12.57 6.95
N GLU A 289 -12.15 12.84 8.23
CA GLU A 289 -13.04 13.74 8.97
C GLU A 289 -12.86 15.19 8.50
N THR A 290 -11.62 15.59 8.25
CA THR A 290 -11.29 16.88 7.64
C THR A 290 -11.86 16.99 6.22
N MET A 291 -11.79 15.93 5.41
CA MET A 291 -12.41 15.86 4.09
C MET A 291 -13.93 16.06 4.19
N ARG A 292 -14.60 15.39 5.13
CA ARG A 292 -16.03 15.53 5.37
C ARG A 292 -16.40 16.96 5.75
N LYS A 293 -15.59 17.64 6.57
CA LYS A 293 -15.78 19.06 6.90
C LYS A 293 -15.59 19.97 5.68
N CYS A 294 -14.60 19.70 4.82
CA CYS A 294 -14.42 20.41 3.56
C CYS A 294 -15.61 20.20 2.61
N LEU A 295 -16.22 19.01 2.62
CA LEU A 295 -17.42 18.72 1.83
C LEU A 295 -18.60 19.60 2.26
N SER A 296 -18.80 19.80 3.56
CA SER A 296 -19.82 20.72 4.09
C SER A 296 -19.55 22.19 3.71
N VAL A 297 -18.29 22.58 3.50
CA VAL A 297 -17.94 23.95 3.08
C VAL A 297 -18.32 24.21 1.63
N ILE A 298 -18.21 23.19 0.76
CA ILE A 298 -18.27 23.40 -0.69
C ILE A 298 -19.52 22.80 -1.35
N ALA A 299 -20.35 22.07 -0.61
CA ALA A 299 -21.55 21.47 -1.16
C ALA A 299 -22.72 21.49 -0.16
N PRO A 300 -23.98 21.38 -0.62
CA PRO A 300 -25.16 21.35 0.24
C PRO A 300 -25.16 20.20 1.25
N ALA A 301 -26.01 20.29 2.28
CA ALA A 301 -26.22 19.15 3.18
C ALA A 301 -26.81 17.97 2.41
N GLY A 302 -26.40 16.74 2.74
CA GLY A 302 -26.91 15.53 2.11
C GLY A 302 -25.94 14.37 2.12
N ALA A 303 -26.37 13.25 1.52
CA ALA A 303 -25.54 12.06 1.33
C ALA A 303 -24.79 12.14 0.00
N TYR A 304 -23.50 11.79 0.02
CA TYR A 304 -22.54 11.89 -1.09
C TYR A 304 -21.98 10.54 -1.56
N GLY A 305 -22.40 9.46 -0.92
CA GLY A 305 -22.01 8.09 -1.21
C GLY A 305 -22.04 7.26 0.06
N TYR A 306 -21.42 6.09 0.00
CA TYR A 306 -21.33 5.18 1.14
C TYR A 306 -20.08 4.31 1.05
N PHE A 307 -19.68 3.72 2.16
CA PHE A 307 -18.65 2.69 2.23
C PHE A 307 -19.32 1.34 2.45
N GLU A 308 -19.12 0.45 1.49
CA GLU A 308 -19.56 -0.95 1.53
C GLU A 308 -18.54 -1.76 2.35
N ASN A 309 -19.01 -2.46 3.38
CA ASN A 309 -18.18 -3.29 4.24
C ASN A 309 -18.60 -4.76 4.14
N HIS A 310 -17.69 -5.68 4.48
CA HIS A 310 -17.93 -7.13 4.39
C HIS A 310 -18.86 -7.64 5.51
N ASN A 311 -18.80 -7.01 6.70
CA ASN A 311 -19.36 -7.57 7.92
C ASN A 311 -20.68 -6.92 8.39
N SER A 312 -21.21 -5.93 7.67
CA SER A 312 -22.42 -5.23 8.09
C SER A 312 -23.40 -5.06 6.93
N SER A 313 -24.64 -5.47 7.19
CA SER A 313 -25.78 -5.18 6.32
C SER A 313 -26.11 -3.68 6.23
N THR A 314 -25.50 -2.84 7.07
CA THR A 314 -25.63 -1.38 7.05
C THR A 314 -24.32 -0.70 6.62
N PRO A 315 -24.25 -0.09 5.42
CA PRO A 315 -23.06 0.62 4.99
C PRO A 315 -22.89 1.96 5.71
N ILE A 316 -21.64 2.45 5.79
CA ILE A 316 -21.33 3.76 6.37
C ILE A 316 -21.66 4.84 5.34
N ILE A 317 -22.65 5.68 5.60
CA ILE A 317 -23.04 6.75 4.67
C ILE A 317 -22.09 7.93 4.79
N LEU A 318 -21.45 8.32 3.68
CA LEU A 318 -20.75 9.59 3.58
C LEU A 318 -21.80 10.71 3.46
N LYS A 319 -22.02 11.45 4.54
CA LYS A 319 -22.99 12.54 4.57
C LYS A 319 -22.46 13.77 5.27
N THR A 320 -23.06 14.91 4.92
CA THR A 320 -22.89 16.19 5.61
C THR A 320 -24.25 16.64 6.15
N ASP A 321 -24.31 16.95 7.45
CA ASP A 321 -25.56 17.43 8.08
C ASP A 321 -25.75 18.95 7.87
N THR A 322 -24.67 19.67 7.57
CA THR A 322 -24.65 21.08 7.18
C THR A 322 -24.03 21.22 5.79
N GLY A 323 -24.25 22.36 5.12
CA GLY A 323 -23.70 22.55 3.79
C GLY A 323 -23.83 23.97 3.25
N ASN A 324 -23.08 24.25 2.18
CA ASN A 324 -23.22 25.46 1.39
C ASN A 324 -24.37 25.31 0.40
N ALA A 325 -25.49 25.99 0.65
CA ALA A 325 -26.68 25.92 -0.18
C ALA A 325 -26.52 26.52 -1.60
N LYS A 326 -25.49 27.36 -1.80
CA LYS A 326 -25.21 28.02 -3.10
C LYS A 326 -23.71 27.90 -3.40
N PRO A 327 -23.22 26.68 -3.67
CA PRO A 327 -21.81 26.47 -3.92
C PRO A 327 -21.38 27.15 -5.24
N PRO A 328 -20.12 27.59 -5.36
CA PRO A 328 -19.58 28.03 -6.64
C PRO A 328 -19.57 26.89 -7.66
N LYS A 329 -19.34 27.19 -8.93
CA LYS A 329 -18.98 26.16 -9.91
C LYS A 329 -17.57 25.68 -9.63
N ILE A 330 -17.39 24.37 -9.44
CA ILE A 330 -16.13 23.78 -9.00
C ILE A 330 -15.49 22.98 -10.14
N LYS A 331 -14.20 23.23 -10.37
CA LYS A 331 -13.32 22.36 -11.14
C LYS A 331 -12.28 21.75 -10.20
N LEU A 332 -12.14 20.43 -10.23
CA LEU A 332 -11.14 19.69 -9.45
C LEU A 332 -10.02 19.24 -10.38
N LEU A 333 -8.78 19.60 -10.05
CA LEU A 333 -7.60 19.07 -10.73
C LEU A 333 -7.20 17.74 -10.07
N VAL A 334 -7.07 16.69 -10.88
CA VAL A 334 -6.82 15.33 -10.41
C VAL A 334 -5.79 14.60 -11.28
N ASP A 335 -5.02 13.69 -10.67
CA ASP A 335 -4.06 12.82 -11.34
C ASP A 335 -3.82 11.54 -10.52
N PRO A 336 -2.90 10.62 -10.91
CA PRO A 336 -2.66 9.37 -10.18
C PRO A 336 -2.19 9.52 -8.72
N SER A 337 -1.83 10.73 -8.28
CA SER A 337 -1.49 11.06 -6.89
C SER A 337 -2.68 11.59 -6.09
N THR A 338 -3.83 11.85 -6.72
CA THR A 338 -5.11 12.05 -6.04
C THR A 338 -5.64 10.69 -5.58
N ARG A 339 -5.51 10.39 -4.28
CA ARG A 339 -5.82 9.09 -3.67
C ARG A 339 -6.58 9.26 -2.36
N ASP A 340 -7.09 8.15 -1.84
CA ASP A 340 -7.72 8.05 -0.53
C ASP A 340 -8.87 9.08 -0.38
N ALA A 341 -8.90 9.86 0.71
CA ALA A 341 -9.89 10.90 0.96
C ALA A 341 -10.02 11.90 -0.21
N ALA A 342 -8.94 12.22 -0.94
CA ALA A 342 -8.94 13.11 -2.11
C ALA A 342 -9.75 12.55 -3.27
N GLU A 343 -9.56 11.27 -3.54
CA GLU A 343 -10.31 10.57 -4.58
C GLU A 343 -11.78 10.42 -4.19
N VAL A 344 -12.07 10.06 -2.93
CA VAL A 344 -13.45 9.99 -2.42
C VAL A 344 -14.17 11.34 -2.54
N PHE A 345 -13.51 12.43 -2.14
CA PHE A 345 -14.05 13.79 -2.25
C PHE A 345 -14.35 14.18 -3.71
N ALA A 346 -13.43 13.90 -4.62
CA ALA A 346 -13.59 14.18 -6.03
C ALA A 346 -14.78 13.41 -6.64
N LEU A 347 -14.87 12.11 -6.36
CA LEU A 347 -15.96 11.26 -6.84
C LEU A 347 -17.31 11.65 -6.23
N ALA A 348 -17.35 11.92 -4.92
CA ALA A 348 -18.53 12.38 -4.20
C ALA A 348 -19.16 13.62 -4.84
N LEU A 349 -18.35 14.65 -5.09
CA LEU A 349 -18.81 15.91 -5.68
C LEU A 349 -19.17 15.74 -7.17
N SER A 350 -18.35 15.02 -7.92
CA SER A 350 -18.60 14.80 -9.36
C SER A 350 -19.86 14.00 -9.60
N ALA A 351 -20.12 12.94 -8.82
CA ALA A 351 -21.31 12.11 -8.97
C ALA A 351 -22.61 12.86 -8.65
N LYS A 352 -22.53 13.89 -7.80
CA LYS A 352 -23.66 14.79 -7.50
C LYS A 352 -23.79 15.97 -8.46
N GLY A 353 -22.86 16.12 -9.40
CA GLY A 353 -22.85 17.24 -10.35
C GLY A 353 -22.41 18.58 -9.74
N TYR A 354 -21.83 18.59 -8.54
CA TYR A 354 -21.33 19.83 -7.92
C TYR A 354 -19.94 20.22 -8.44
N ALA A 355 -19.17 19.26 -8.95
CA ALA A 355 -17.85 19.51 -9.50
C ALA A 355 -17.62 18.81 -10.84
N SER A 356 -16.75 19.41 -11.65
CA SER A 356 -16.17 18.79 -12.84
C SER A 356 -14.73 18.37 -12.56
N LEU A 357 -14.32 17.22 -13.09
CA LEU A 357 -12.94 16.72 -12.97
C LEU A 357 -12.11 17.15 -14.19
N SER A 358 -10.86 17.53 -13.95
CA SER A 358 -9.90 17.95 -14.97
C SER A 358 -8.54 17.31 -14.69
N GLY A 359 -7.94 16.64 -15.67
CA GLY A 359 -6.64 15.98 -15.51
C GLY A 359 -6.64 14.55 -16.03
N THR A 360 -6.03 13.63 -15.29
CA THR A 360 -5.85 12.22 -15.69
C THR A 360 -6.49 11.27 -14.67
N GLU A 361 -6.39 9.96 -14.90
CA GLU A 361 -6.97 8.96 -14.00
C GLU A 361 -6.37 9.06 -12.58
N MET A 362 -7.25 8.96 -11.57
CA MET A 362 -6.86 9.01 -10.16
C MET A 362 -6.24 7.68 -9.70
N GLY A 363 -5.76 7.62 -8.45
CA GLY A 363 -4.98 6.50 -7.99
C GLY A 363 -5.73 5.20 -7.69
N ASN A 364 -7.07 5.19 -7.75
CA ASN A 364 -7.95 4.08 -7.42
C ASN A 364 -7.80 3.56 -5.98
N SER A 365 -7.50 4.46 -5.03
CA SER A 365 -7.48 4.15 -3.59
C SER A 365 -8.71 4.78 -2.96
N ARG A 366 -9.78 4.00 -2.83
CA ARG A 366 -11.12 4.47 -2.46
C ARG A 366 -11.64 3.77 -1.21
N LYS A 367 -10.73 3.25 -0.38
CA LYS A 367 -11.08 2.49 0.81
C LYS A 367 -11.09 3.42 2.03
N HIS A 368 -12.03 3.18 2.93
CA HIS A 368 -11.97 3.74 4.28
C HIS A 368 -10.95 2.93 5.07
N HIS A 369 -10.02 3.61 5.72
CA HIS A 369 -9.03 2.99 6.60
C HIS A 369 -9.32 3.31 8.06
N GLU A 370 -9.32 2.28 8.90
CA GLU A 370 -9.05 2.47 10.32
C GLU A 370 -7.54 2.62 10.54
N ILE A 371 -7.17 3.52 11.44
CA ILE A 371 -5.78 3.82 11.78
C ILE A 371 -5.62 3.53 13.27
N CYS A 372 -4.81 2.54 13.59
CA CYS A 372 -4.67 2.05 14.96
C CYS A 372 -3.22 2.20 15.41
N GLN A 373 -3.01 2.88 16.54
CA GLN A 373 -1.70 2.97 17.18
C GLN A 373 -1.60 1.94 18.30
N LEU A 374 -0.48 1.21 18.34
CA LEU A 374 -0.14 0.25 19.37
C LEU A 374 0.68 0.90 20.48
N ALA A 375 0.76 0.22 21.63
CA ALA A 375 1.41 0.73 22.84
C ALA A 375 2.92 0.97 22.68
N ASP A 376 3.59 0.20 21.81
CA ASP A 376 5.02 0.35 21.50
C ASP A 376 5.32 1.49 20.51
N GLY A 377 4.29 2.23 20.08
CA GLY A 377 4.40 3.31 19.10
C GLY A 377 4.29 2.87 17.64
N SER A 378 4.29 1.56 17.37
CA SER A 378 3.93 1.01 16.07
C SER A 378 2.44 1.23 15.78
N GLY A 379 2.01 0.91 14.58
CA GLY A 379 0.60 1.02 14.22
C GLY A 379 0.27 0.26 12.96
N TYR A 380 -1.01 0.22 12.61
CA TYR A 380 -1.46 -0.38 11.38
C TYR A 380 -2.62 0.39 10.77
N THR A 381 -2.78 0.25 9.45
CA THR A 381 -4.00 0.62 8.73
C THR A 381 -4.79 -0.64 8.41
N LEU A 382 -6.11 -0.53 8.48
CA LEU A 382 -7.02 -1.61 8.09
C LEU A 382 -8.08 -1.05 7.15
N ALA A 383 -8.18 -1.60 5.94
CA ALA A 383 -9.25 -1.25 5.04
C ALA A 383 -10.59 -1.86 5.51
N THR A 384 -11.55 -1.01 5.86
CA THR A 384 -12.83 -1.44 6.45
C THR A 384 -14.04 -1.22 5.56
N GLY A 385 -13.89 -0.50 4.45
CA GLY A 385 -14.96 -0.43 3.45
C GLY A 385 -14.53 0.23 2.15
N LEU A 386 -15.22 -0.09 1.07
CA LEU A 386 -14.97 0.46 -0.26
C LEU A 386 -15.99 1.55 -0.58
N PHE A 387 -15.52 2.74 -0.96
CA PHE A 387 -16.39 3.83 -1.33
C PHE A 387 -17.15 3.54 -2.63
N LYS A 388 -18.46 3.80 -2.59
CA LYS A 388 -19.38 3.73 -3.72
C LYS A 388 -20.18 5.04 -3.79
N THR A 389 -20.35 5.53 -5.00
CA THR A 389 -21.25 6.66 -5.28
C THR A 389 -22.70 6.19 -5.35
N GLY A 390 -23.65 7.08 -5.08
CA GLY A 390 -25.09 6.77 -5.12
C GLY A 390 -25.63 6.30 -3.78
N THR A 391 -26.72 5.53 -3.81
CA THR A 391 -27.35 4.96 -2.61
C THR A 391 -26.99 3.47 -2.49
N PRO A 392 -26.90 2.94 -1.26
CA PRO A 392 -26.78 1.50 -1.04
C PRO A 392 -27.88 0.75 -1.78
N LYS A 393 -27.50 -0.33 -2.47
CA LYS A 393 -28.46 -1.34 -2.90
C LYS A 393 -28.60 -2.38 -1.78
N PRO A 394 -29.78 -3.00 -1.58
CA PRO A 394 -29.88 -4.19 -0.76
C PRO A 394 -28.85 -5.21 -1.26
N SER A 395 -28.08 -5.81 -0.36
CA SER A 395 -27.03 -6.77 -0.72
C SER A 395 -27.65 -8.00 -1.37
N ASP A 396 -27.40 -8.22 -2.66
CA ASP A 396 -27.44 -9.57 -3.21
C ASP A 396 -26.19 -10.27 -2.67
N ASP A 397 -26.36 -11.34 -1.88
CA ASP A 397 -25.28 -12.19 -1.38
C ASP A 397 -24.44 -12.71 -2.55
N LYS A 398 -23.37 -11.98 -2.90
CA LYS A 398 -22.20 -12.39 -3.70
C LYS A 398 -21.24 -11.21 -3.82
N LEU A 399 -20.34 -11.07 -2.85
CA LEU A 399 -19.12 -10.28 -3.04
C LEU A 399 -18.24 -11.01 -4.07
N ALA A 400 -18.17 -10.44 -5.27
CA ALA A 400 -17.21 -10.87 -6.29
C ALA A 400 -15.80 -10.51 -5.84
N ALA A 401 -14.92 -11.52 -5.80
CA ALA A 401 -13.49 -11.35 -5.66
C ALA A 401 -12.96 -10.36 -6.72
N ASN A 402 -12.28 -9.33 -6.25
CA ASN A 402 -11.24 -8.60 -6.96
C ASN A 402 -11.50 -8.30 -8.46
N ASP A 403 -12.69 -7.77 -8.76
CA ASP A 403 -12.91 -7.11 -10.04
C ASP A 403 -12.23 -5.74 -9.98
N GLY A 404 -11.27 -5.54 -10.90
CA GLY A 404 -10.66 -4.25 -11.20
C GLY A 404 -11.72 -3.31 -11.74
N ALA A 405 -12.57 -2.80 -10.84
CA ALA A 405 -13.66 -1.91 -11.13
C ALA A 405 -13.08 -0.64 -11.76
N LYS A 406 -13.11 -0.63 -13.09
CA LYS A 406 -12.84 0.53 -13.92
C LYS A 406 -13.51 1.73 -13.27
N SER A 407 -12.70 2.73 -12.95
CA SER A 407 -13.20 3.99 -12.44
C SER A 407 -14.27 4.53 -13.42
N PRO A 408 -15.43 5.02 -12.95
CA PRO A 408 -16.44 5.66 -13.80
C PRO A 408 -15.93 6.92 -14.54
N LEU A 409 -14.65 7.27 -14.40
CA LEU A 409 -13.89 8.15 -15.29
C LEU A 409 -13.67 7.60 -16.72
N ASN A 410 -13.90 6.30 -16.98
CA ASN A 410 -13.59 5.69 -18.29
C ASN A 410 -14.56 6.03 -19.44
N ASP A 411 -15.78 6.49 -19.17
CA ASP A 411 -16.75 6.72 -20.27
C ASP A 411 -16.83 8.19 -20.72
N ASN A 412 -16.41 9.16 -19.89
CA ASN A 412 -16.66 10.58 -20.15
C ASN A 412 -15.46 11.42 -20.60
N ILE A 413 -14.23 10.92 -20.49
CA ILE A 413 -13.04 11.63 -20.99
C ILE A 413 -12.67 11.20 -22.42
N ALA A 414 -12.88 9.92 -22.77
CA ALA A 414 -12.64 9.44 -24.14
C ALA A 414 -13.60 10.05 -25.18
N ALA A 415 -14.83 10.41 -24.78
CA ALA A 415 -15.83 10.96 -25.69
C ALA A 415 -15.55 12.42 -26.14
N LYS A 416 -14.65 13.16 -25.46
CA LYS A 416 -14.33 14.56 -25.83
C LYS A 416 -12.95 14.77 -26.45
N ALA A 417 -12.06 13.78 -26.40
CA ALA A 417 -10.78 13.83 -27.10
C ALA A 417 -10.88 13.42 -28.59
N GLY A 418 -12.00 12.81 -29.01
CA GLY A 418 -12.23 12.35 -30.39
C GLY A 418 -13.03 13.30 -31.29
N ALA A 419 -13.34 14.53 -30.85
CA ALA A 419 -14.14 15.50 -31.62
C ALA A 419 -13.38 16.80 -31.97
N ALA A 420 -12.04 16.75 -31.92
CA ALA A 420 -11.18 17.81 -32.43
C ALA A 420 -9.98 17.19 -33.18
N GLN A 421 -10.27 16.61 -34.35
CA GLN A 421 -9.34 16.48 -35.47
C GLN A 421 -10.06 16.90 -36.75
#